data_AF-A0A7S2LFA0-F1
#
_entry.id   AF-A0A7S2LFA0-F1
#
_cell.length_a   1.000
_cell.length_b   1.000
_cell.length_c   1.000
_cell.angle_alpha   90.00
_cell.angle_beta   90.00
_cell.angle_gamma   90.00
#
_symmetry.space_group_name_H-M   'P 1'
#
loop_
_entity.id
_entity.type
_entity.pdbx_description
1 polymer ?
#
loop_
_entity_poly.entity_id
_entity_poly.type
_entity_poly.pdbx_seq_one_letter_code
_entity_poly.pdbx_strand_id
1 'polypeptide(L)'
;MSTKVKIVGAKENVVSTDHFSIDECIGNVATKCDDLSMAIVTITEPTSEPWITIDYDEYMYVTDGFIEIYLEDGSMTKVVAGQTVFIEKGTRMQVVFPSGNTKYIPVCLPAFKPERCLREEGTESDVSKRLNALHNSNDSNKLSAEEVNAKFDHVTKVYHMCEKKLWDEAVSSGTAYFPPTFHEDGKFTHATAVAERLISTANHFYTSSEGDWICIELDRNELLKLGILTIFEEAKPVGTTDTNSDWETWVFPHIFGGIPTHVSDVVTNVLPITRDDDGSFLSIEGL
;
A
#
# COMPACT_ATOMS: atom_id res chain seq x y z
N MET A 1 11.15 18.57 -12.42
CA MET A 1 11.86 17.68 -11.48
C MET A 1 10.93 17.42 -10.32
N SER A 2 10.39 16.19 -10.19
CA SER A 2 9.67 15.78 -8.98
C SER A 2 10.64 15.93 -7.79
N THR A 3 10.28 16.74 -6.80
CA THR A 3 11.13 16.92 -5.61
C THR A 3 11.17 15.61 -4.85
N LYS A 4 12.37 15.06 -4.61
CA LYS A 4 12.57 13.83 -3.81
C LYS A 4 12.08 13.95 -2.35
N VAL A 5 11.64 15.14 -1.95
CA VAL A 5 11.08 15.46 -0.63
C VAL A 5 9.69 16.04 -0.86
N LYS A 6 8.68 15.45 -0.22
CA LYS A 6 7.29 15.91 -0.27
C LYS A 6 6.64 15.81 1.11
N ILE A 7 5.68 16.70 1.38
CA ILE A 7 4.77 16.58 2.53
C ILE A 7 3.75 15.51 2.18
N VAL A 8 3.56 14.53 3.08
CA VAL A 8 2.69 13.36 2.83
C VAL A 8 1.34 13.43 3.55
N GLY A 9 1.15 14.41 4.44
CA GLY A 9 -0.10 14.60 5.17
C GLY A 9 0.07 15.46 6.42
N ALA A 10 -1.05 15.74 7.08
CA ALA A 10 -1.10 16.29 8.44
C ALA A 10 -1.57 15.21 9.41
N LYS A 11 -1.42 15.45 10.71
CA LYS A 11 -1.94 14.53 11.73
C LYS A 11 -3.47 14.55 11.76
N GLU A 12 -4.08 13.39 11.98
CA GLU A 12 -5.53 13.22 12.15
C GLU A 12 -5.86 12.71 13.56
N ASN A 13 -6.85 13.31 14.22
CA ASN A 13 -7.27 12.84 15.54
C ASN A 13 -8.22 11.63 15.41
N VAL A 14 -7.67 10.44 15.59
CA VAL A 14 -8.42 9.19 15.42
C VAL A 14 -9.17 8.79 16.69
N VAL A 15 -8.66 9.16 17.86
CA VAL A 15 -9.33 8.96 19.15
C VAL A 15 -9.19 10.21 20.02
N SER A 16 -10.29 10.61 20.65
CA SER A 16 -10.31 11.63 21.69
C SER A 16 -11.33 11.22 22.75
N THR A 17 -10.85 11.00 23.96
CA THR A 17 -11.64 10.71 25.17
C THR A 17 -11.19 11.64 26.29
N ASP A 18 -11.86 11.59 27.45
CA ASP A 18 -11.45 12.36 28.63
C ASP A 18 -10.11 11.86 29.22
N HIS A 19 -9.75 10.59 28.98
CA HIS A 19 -8.56 9.94 29.57
C HIS A 19 -7.35 9.86 28.64
N PHE A 20 -7.57 9.90 27.32
CA PHE A 20 -6.49 9.90 26.34
C PHE A 20 -6.92 10.37 24.95
N SER A 21 -5.94 10.77 24.15
CA SER A 21 -6.08 11.07 22.73
C SER A 21 -5.01 10.36 21.90
N ILE A 22 -5.35 10.07 20.64
CA ILE A 22 -4.45 9.51 19.63
C ILE A 22 -4.52 10.39 18.39
N ASP A 23 -3.39 11.00 18.03
CA ASP A 23 -3.22 11.72 16.78
C ASP A 23 -2.35 10.88 15.82
N GLU A 24 -2.97 10.27 14.80
CA GLU A 24 -2.25 9.53 13.78
C GLU A 24 -1.49 10.50 12.86
N CYS A 25 -0.18 10.34 12.75
CA CYS A 25 0.70 11.17 11.92
C CYS A 25 1.04 10.48 10.59
N ILE A 26 1.13 9.16 10.59
CA ILE A 26 1.32 8.29 9.43
C ILE A 26 0.43 7.07 9.66
N GLY A 27 -0.29 6.61 8.65
CA GLY A 27 -1.11 5.41 8.73
C GLY A 27 -2.28 5.40 7.75
N ASN A 28 -3.24 4.50 8.00
CA ASN A 28 -4.38 4.27 7.12
C ASN A 28 -5.37 5.45 7.09
N VAL A 29 -5.40 6.28 8.13
CA VAL A 29 -6.32 7.42 8.22
C VAL A 29 -5.66 8.68 7.67
N ALA A 30 -4.53 9.10 8.24
CA ALA A 30 -3.86 10.38 8.00
C ALA A 30 -3.12 10.45 6.65
N THR A 31 -2.45 9.37 6.23
CA THR A 31 -1.57 9.39 5.05
C THR A 31 -1.86 8.28 4.04
N LYS A 32 -2.92 7.49 4.27
CA LYS A 32 -3.31 6.34 3.42
C LYS A 32 -2.15 5.36 3.18
N CYS A 33 -1.34 5.12 4.21
CA CYS A 33 -0.18 4.23 4.17
C CYS A 33 -0.42 3.01 5.08
N ASP A 34 -0.34 1.80 4.53
CA ASP A 34 -0.46 0.56 5.31
C ASP A 34 0.89 -0.07 5.68
N ASP A 35 2.00 0.43 5.15
CA ASP A 35 3.34 -0.11 5.41
C ASP A 35 3.84 0.20 6.83
N LEU A 36 3.42 1.35 7.36
CA LEU A 36 3.83 1.86 8.67
C LEU A 36 2.77 2.80 9.23
N SER A 37 2.52 2.74 10.53
CA SER A 37 1.82 3.80 11.25
C SER A 37 2.69 4.42 12.33
N MET A 38 2.48 5.70 12.57
CA MET A 38 3.06 6.45 13.68
C MET A 38 1.99 7.38 14.24
N ALA A 39 1.80 7.35 15.55
CA ALA A 39 0.87 8.24 16.23
C ALA A 39 1.54 8.99 17.38
N ILE A 40 0.89 10.05 17.86
CA ILE A 40 1.20 10.68 19.13
C ILE A 40 0.06 10.33 20.08
N VAL A 41 0.37 9.57 21.13
CA VAL A 41 -0.61 9.20 22.15
C VAL A 41 -0.37 10.05 23.39
N THR A 42 -1.41 10.72 23.87
CA THR A 42 -1.39 11.50 25.11
C THR A 42 -2.38 10.91 26.09
N ILE A 43 -1.89 10.45 27.22
CA ILE A 43 -2.69 9.99 28.36
C ILE A 43 -2.87 11.16 29.31
N THR A 44 -4.11 11.57 29.57
CA THR A 44 -4.43 12.68 30.48
C THR A 44 -4.66 12.22 31.90
N GLU A 45 -5.24 11.03 32.09
CA GLU A 45 -5.52 10.43 33.39
C GLU A 45 -5.04 8.98 33.46
N PRO A 46 -4.74 8.43 34.66
CA PRO A 46 -4.36 7.04 34.81
C PRO A 46 -5.40 6.10 34.19
N THR A 47 -4.94 5.20 33.33
CA THR A 47 -5.80 4.27 32.60
C THR A 47 -5.01 3.03 32.18
N SER A 48 -5.67 2.06 31.57
CA SER A 48 -5.05 0.89 30.98
C SER A 48 -5.83 0.44 29.75
N GLU A 49 -5.12 -0.11 28.78
CA GLU A 49 -5.76 -0.90 27.75
C GLU A 49 -6.30 -2.22 28.34
N PRO A 50 -7.31 -2.85 27.71
CA PRO A 50 -7.59 -4.26 27.97
C PRO A 50 -6.38 -5.12 27.58
N TRP A 51 -6.46 -6.43 27.83
CA TRP A 51 -5.50 -7.34 27.22
C TRP A 51 -5.64 -7.28 25.70
N ILE A 52 -4.51 -7.13 25.02
CA ILE A 52 -4.43 -7.05 23.57
C ILE A 52 -3.45 -8.07 23.02
N THR A 53 -3.73 -8.59 21.82
CA THR A 53 -2.78 -9.37 21.03
C THR A 53 -2.58 -8.68 19.68
N ILE A 54 -1.34 -8.32 19.37
CA ILE A 54 -1.01 -7.57 18.15
C ILE A 54 -0.56 -8.50 17.02
N ASP A 55 -0.99 -8.22 15.79
CA ASP A 55 -0.57 -8.93 14.57
C ASP A 55 0.46 -8.14 13.74
N TYR A 56 1.16 -7.21 14.38
CA TYR A 56 2.22 -6.36 13.84
C TYR A 56 3.35 -6.22 14.87
N ASP A 57 4.53 -5.84 14.38
CA ASP A 57 5.63 -5.41 15.23
C ASP A 57 5.38 -3.97 15.70
N GLU A 58 5.65 -3.67 16.96
CA GLU A 58 5.43 -2.34 17.52
C GLU A 58 6.65 -1.82 18.30
N TYR A 59 7.01 -0.56 18.04
CA TYR A 59 7.94 0.20 18.86
C TYR A 59 7.17 1.28 19.61
N MET A 60 7.35 1.38 20.92
CA MET A 60 6.80 2.49 21.70
C MET A 60 7.93 3.32 22.28
N TYR A 61 8.07 4.57 21.81
CA TYR A 61 9.00 5.54 22.38
C TYR A 61 8.27 6.46 23.36
N VAL A 62 8.65 6.42 24.63
CA VAL A 62 8.03 7.26 25.68
C VAL A 62 8.71 8.63 25.69
N THR A 63 7.95 9.70 25.45
CA THR A 63 8.47 11.07 25.48
C THR A 63 8.34 11.69 26.87
N ASP A 64 7.25 11.37 27.59
CA ASP A 64 6.93 11.94 28.89
C ASP A 64 6.28 10.86 29.78
N GLY A 65 6.62 10.87 31.07
CA GLY A 65 6.07 9.90 32.04
C GLY A 65 6.66 8.50 31.89
N PHE A 66 5.83 7.47 32.07
CA PHE A 66 6.20 6.07 31.91
C PHE A 66 4.99 5.19 31.61
N ILE A 67 5.25 4.07 30.94
CA ILE A 67 4.29 3.00 30.65
C ILE A 67 4.73 1.73 31.38
N GLU A 68 3.77 0.89 31.75
CA GLU A 68 4.03 -0.45 32.27
C GLU A 68 3.37 -1.48 31.35
N ILE A 69 4.16 -2.43 30.85
CA ILE A 69 3.68 -3.49 29.96
C ILE A 69 3.73 -4.80 30.74
N TYR A 70 2.56 -5.43 30.90
CA TYR A 70 2.39 -6.71 31.58
C TYR A 70 2.22 -7.82 30.55
N LEU A 71 2.91 -8.95 30.76
CA LEU A 71 2.76 -10.15 29.94
C LEU A 71 1.97 -11.23 30.70
N GLU A 72 1.51 -12.24 29.95
CA GLU A 72 0.70 -13.34 30.49
C GLU A 72 1.41 -14.18 31.55
N ASP A 73 2.74 -14.24 31.51
CA ASP A 73 3.56 -14.94 32.51
C ASP A 73 3.72 -14.16 33.83
N GLY A 74 3.12 -12.97 33.91
CA GLY A 74 3.18 -12.06 35.05
C GLY A 74 4.40 -11.15 35.06
N SER A 75 5.28 -11.22 34.05
CA SER A 75 6.40 -10.28 33.92
C SER A 75 5.89 -8.88 33.57
N MET A 76 6.63 -7.87 34.03
CA MET A 76 6.32 -6.46 33.80
C MET A 76 7.57 -5.72 33.35
N THR A 77 7.43 -4.96 32.27
CA THR A 77 8.47 -4.05 31.78
C THR A 77 8.00 -2.61 31.95
N LYS A 78 8.73 -1.82 32.75
CA LYS A 78 8.52 -0.38 32.89
C LYS A 78 9.40 0.36 31.90
N VAL A 79 8.79 1.21 31.08
CA VAL A 79 9.47 2.01 30.06
C VAL A 79 9.25 3.48 30.40
N VAL A 80 10.35 4.19 30.68
CA VAL A 80 10.29 5.60 31.12
C VAL A 80 10.65 6.55 29.97
N ALA A 81 10.35 7.85 30.16
CA ALA A 81 10.71 8.89 29.20
C ALA A 81 12.17 8.78 28.70
N GLY A 82 12.34 8.85 27.38
CA GLY A 82 13.62 8.68 26.68
C GLY A 82 13.96 7.22 26.32
N GLN A 83 13.12 6.24 26.68
CA GLN A 83 13.30 4.85 26.30
C GLN A 83 12.33 4.42 25.20
N THR A 84 12.77 3.43 24.42
CA THR A 84 11.96 2.73 23.43
C THR A 84 11.87 1.26 23.82
N VAL A 85 10.66 0.69 23.75
CA VAL A 85 10.44 -0.76 23.84
C VAL A 85 10.04 -1.29 22.48
N PHE A 86 10.48 -2.51 22.17
CA PHE A 86 10.02 -3.28 21.02
C PHE A 86 9.10 -4.41 21.51
N ILE A 87 8.01 -4.61 20.80
CA ILE A 87 6.97 -5.60 21.09
C ILE A 87 6.80 -6.40 19.80
N GLU A 88 7.12 -7.68 19.87
CA GLU A 88 7.09 -8.59 18.72
C GLU A 88 5.65 -8.95 18.35
N LYS A 89 5.37 -9.06 17.05
CA LYS A 89 4.11 -9.61 16.54
C LYS A 89 3.72 -10.90 17.25
N GLY A 90 2.44 -11.03 17.59
CA GLY A 90 1.87 -12.15 18.33
C GLY A 90 1.95 -12.01 19.85
N THR A 91 2.57 -10.95 20.37
CA THR A 91 2.62 -10.71 21.82
C THR A 91 1.23 -10.38 22.36
N ARG A 92 0.81 -11.14 23.36
CA ARG A 92 -0.35 -10.85 24.20
C ARG A 92 0.10 -10.06 25.44
N MET A 93 -0.43 -8.87 25.65
CA MET A 93 0.01 -7.96 26.70
C MET A 93 -1.12 -7.10 27.25
N GLN A 94 -0.88 -6.48 28.41
CA GLN A 94 -1.68 -5.37 28.92
C GLN A 94 -0.79 -4.15 29.12
N VAL A 95 -1.16 -3.04 28.49
CA VAL A 95 -0.46 -1.76 28.64
C VAL A 95 -1.19 -0.90 29.67
N VAL A 96 -0.47 -0.50 30.71
CA VAL A 96 -0.98 0.30 31.81
C VAL A 96 -0.27 1.65 31.82
N PHE A 97 -1.04 2.71 32.08
CA PHE A 97 -0.57 4.08 32.22
C PHE A 97 -0.85 4.56 33.65
N PRO A 98 0.07 4.33 34.61
CA PRO A 98 -0.20 4.60 36.02
C PRO A 98 -0.30 6.10 36.37
N SER A 99 0.19 6.96 35.49
CA SER A 99 0.13 8.42 35.63
C SER A 99 -0.49 9.08 34.41
N GLY A 100 -1.33 10.10 34.66
CA GLY A 100 -1.69 11.07 33.64
C GLY A 100 -0.48 11.90 33.17
N ASN A 101 -0.65 12.63 32.08
CA ASN A 101 0.40 13.35 31.34
C ASN A 101 1.51 12.44 30.77
N THR A 102 1.23 11.15 30.59
CA THR A 102 2.14 10.24 29.88
C THR A 102 1.98 10.47 28.38
N LYS A 103 3.09 10.57 27.65
CA LYS A 103 3.09 10.69 26.20
C LYS A 103 4.06 9.70 25.59
N TYR A 104 3.63 9.08 24.51
CA TYR A 104 4.46 8.14 23.76
C TYR A 104 4.11 8.14 22.28
N ILE A 105 5.04 7.62 21.49
CA ILE A 105 4.94 7.49 20.05
C ILE A 105 4.99 5.99 19.72
N PRO A 106 3.83 5.35 19.47
CA PRO A 106 3.81 4.02 18.89
C PRO A 106 4.15 4.09 17.40
N VAL A 107 4.92 3.12 16.94
CA VAL A 107 5.26 2.87 15.54
C VAL A 107 4.98 1.40 15.23
N CYS A 108 4.03 1.13 14.33
CA CYS A 108 3.63 -0.23 13.97
C CYS A 108 4.11 -0.59 12.56
N LEU A 109 4.58 -1.82 12.38
CA LEU A 109 4.93 -2.42 11.08
C LEU A 109 4.24 -3.79 10.91
N PRO A 110 3.30 -3.96 9.97
CA PRO A 110 2.67 -2.92 9.14
C PRO A 110 1.84 -1.93 9.99
N ALA A 111 1.22 -0.93 9.34
CA ALA A 111 0.39 0.06 10.00
C ALA A 111 -0.70 -0.56 10.89
N PHE A 112 -1.04 0.13 11.98
CA PHE A 112 -2.16 -0.23 12.84
C PHE A 112 -3.46 -0.34 12.03
N LYS A 113 -4.21 -1.41 12.32
CA LYS A 113 -5.61 -1.60 11.96
C LYS A 113 -6.32 -2.28 13.12
N PRO A 114 -7.61 -1.97 13.37
CA PRO A 114 -8.41 -2.64 14.40
C PRO A 114 -8.39 -4.16 14.25
N GLU A 115 -8.47 -4.66 13.01
CA GLU A 115 -8.48 -6.11 12.75
C GLU A 115 -7.15 -6.79 13.10
N ARG A 116 -6.05 -6.03 13.17
CA ARG A 116 -4.70 -6.51 13.56
C ARG A 116 -4.42 -6.37 15.06
N CYS A 117 -5.36 -5.85 15.85
CA CYS A 117 -5.20 -5.67 17.30
C CYS A 117 -6.40 -6.30 18.01
N LEU A 118 -6.24 -7.56 18.43
CA LEU A 118 -7.30 -8.29 19.12
C LEU A 118 -7.43 -7.76 20.54
N ARG A 119 -8.56 -7.12 20.85
CA ARG A 119 -8.84 -6.53 22.16
C ARG A 119 -9.79 -7.43 22.95
N GLU A 120 -9.38 -7.85 24.14
CA GLU A 120 -10.19 -8.66 25.06
C GLU A 120 -11.07 -7.79 25.96
N GLU A 121 -11.96 -7.02 25.35
CA GLU A 121 -12.97 -6.23 26.04
C GLU A 121 -14.29 -7.02 26.17
N GLY A 122 -14.88 -7.06 27.37
CA GLY A 122 -16.12 -7.81 27.60
C GLY A 122 -17.32 -7.28 26.81
N THR A 123 -17.31 -5.98 26.49
CA THR A 123 -18.25 -5.32 25.59
C THR A 123 -17.47 -4.35 24.72
N GLU A 124 -17.81 -4.29 23.42
CA GLU A 124 -17.15 -3.41 22.45
C GLU A 124 -17.21 -1.95 22.91
N SER A 125 -16.04 -1.31 23.03
CA SER A 125 -15.91 0.08 23.49
C SER A 125 -16.21 1.09 22.38
N ASP A 126 -16.58 2.33 22.76
CA ASP A 126 -16.77 3.41 21.79
C ASP A 126 -15.47 3.75 21.03
N VAL A 127 -14.31 3.48 21.64
CA VAL A 127 -13.00 3.58 20.99
C VAL A 127 -12.89 2.54 19.87
N SER A 128 -13.17 1.26 20.17
CA SER A 128 -13.16 0.20 19.16
C SER A 128 -14.14 0.49 18.02
N LYS A 129 -15.37 0.93 18.31
CA LYS A 129 -16.35 1.31 17.28
C LYS A 129 -15.86 2.46 16.41
N ARG A 130 -15.27 3.50 17.00
CA ARG A 130 -14.75 4.65 16.26
C ARG A 130 -13.57 4.26 15.38
N LEU A 131 -12.63 3.48 15.89
CA LEU A 131 -11.51 2.98 15.11
C LEU A 131 -12.01 2.07 13.98
N ASN A 132 -12.90 1.12 14.27
CA ASN A 132 -13.56 0.30 13.24
C ASN A 132 -14.23 1.19 12.19
N ALA A 133 -14.99 2.21 12.57
CA ALA A 133 -15.63 3.11 11.61
C ALA A 133 -14.61 3.89 10.78
N LEU A 134 -13.52 4.40 11.36
CA LEU A 134 -12.49 5.12 10.63
C LEU A 134 -11.74 4.23 9.64
N HIS A 135 -11.47 2.99 10.02
CA HIS A 135 -10.77 2.02 9.17
C HIS A 135 -11.70 1.33 8.15
N ASN A 136 -13.01 1.23 8.45
CA ASN A 136 -14.04 0.71 7.55
C ASN A 136 -14.79 1.82 6.79
N SER A 137 -14.44 3.10 6.99
CA SER A 137 -15.10 4.23 6.31
C SER A 137 -14.78 4.32 4.81
N ASN A 138 -14.01 3.37 4.28
CA ASN A 138 -13.99 3.05 2.87
C ASN A 138 -14.78 1.76 2.63
N ASP A 139 -16.10 1.93 2.44
CA ASP A 139 -17.08 0.96 1.93
C ASP A 139 -17.03 -0.44 2.58
N SER A 140 -18.00 -0.75 3.43
CA SER A 140 -18.31 -2.14 3.84
C SER A 140 -18.73 -3.05 2.66
N ASN A 141 -18.72 -2.53 1.43
CA ASN A 141 -18.89 -3.23 0.15
C ASN A 141 -17.59 -3.36 -0.67
N LYS A 142 -16.47 -2.76 -0.23
CA LYS A 142 -15.19 -2.85 -0.93
C LYS A 142 -14.52 -4.15 -0.52
N LEU A 143 -14.31 -5.00 -1.52
CA LEU A 143 -13.71 -6.33 -1.36
C LEU A 143 -12.29 -6.21 -0.81
N SER A 144 -11.87 -7.17 0.00
CA SER A 144 -10.47 -7.29 0.43
C SER A 144 -9.54 -7.44 -0.78
N ALA A 145 -8.25 -7.18 -0.60
CA ALA A 145 -7.28 -7.39 -1.68
C ALA A 145 -7.30 -8.85 -2.17
N GLU A 146 -7.43 -9.83 -1.27
CA GLU A 146 -7.57 -11.24 -1.65
C GLU A 146 -8.86 -11.50 -2.43
N GLU A 147 -9.99 -10.93 -1.99
CA GLU A 147 -11.28 -11.09 -2.67
C GLU A 147 -11.31 -10.43 -4.05
N VAL A 148 -10.67 -9.27 -4.21
CA VAL A 148 -10.47 -8.63 -5.52
C VAL A 148 -9.64 -9.55 -6.41
N ASN A 149 -8.48 -10.02 -5.93
CA ASN A 149 -7.58 -10.84 -6.73
C ASN A 149 -8.21 -12.18 -7.14
N ALA A 150 -8.96 -12.83 -6.25
CA ALA A 150 -9.66 -14.08 -6.53
C ALA A 150 -10.64 -13.96 -7.72
N LYS A 151 -11.24 -12.79 -7.94
CA LYS A 151 -12.09 -12.55 -9.12
C LYS A 151 -11.33 -12.62 -10.44
N PHE A 152 -10.01 -12.40 -10.42
CA PHE A 152 -9.15 -12.39 -11.60
C PHE A 152 -8.24 -13.64 -11.69
N ASP A 153 -8.46 -14.68 -10.88
CA ASP A 153 -7.68 -15.93 -10.95
C ASP A 153 -7.73 -16.59 -12.34
N HIS A 154 -8.85 -16.43 -13.05
CA HIS A 154 -9.04 -16.96 -14.39
C HIS A 154 -8.33 -16.16 -15.49
N VAL A 155 -7.86 -14.94 -15.19
CA VAL A 155 -7.18 -14.08 -16.16
C VAL A 155 -5.72 -14.50 -16.24
N THR A 156 -5.29 -15.07 -17.36
CA THR A 156 -3.85 -15.39 -17.53
C THR A 156 -3.11 -14.33 -18.31
N LYS A 157 -3.82 -13.55 -19.13
CA LYS A 157 -3.24 -12.61 -20.07
C LYS A 157 -3.40 -11.17 -19.58
N VAL A 158 -2.31 -10.41 -19.60
CA VAL A 158 -2.30 -8.96 -19.32
C VAL A 158 -1.43 -8.21 -20.32
N TYR A 159 -1.65 -6.92 -20.44
CA TYR A 159 -1.00 -6.07 -21.45
C TYR A 159 -0.31 -4.89 -20.79
N HIS A 160 0.91 -4.60 -21.23
CA HIS A 160 1.69 -3.42 -20.82
C HIS A 160 2.09 -2.61 -22.06
N MET A 161 2.05 -1.28 -21.99
CA MET A 161 2.53 -0.41 -23.06
C MET A 161 3.85 0.23 -22.66
N CYS A 162 4.81 0.29 -23.58
CA CYS A 162 6.11 0.89 -23.34
C CYS A 162 6.70 1.52 -24.59
N GLU A 163 7.67 2.42 -24.40
CA GLU A 163 8.51 2.92 -25.48
C GLU A 163 9.30 1.77 -26.09
N LYS A 164 9.17 1.60 -27.42
CA LYS A 164 9.81 0.54 -28.17
C LYS A 164 11.32 0.50 -27.96
N LYS A 165 11.94 1.69 -27.91
CA LYS A 165 13.38 1.84 -27.72
C LYS A 165 13.86 1.21 -26.41
N LEU A 166 13.17 1.49 -25.29
CA LEU A 166 13.55 0.98 -23.97
C LEU A 166 13.36 -0.54 -23.88
N TRP A 167 12.30 -1.04 -24.52
CA TRP A 167 12.07 -2.48 -24.62
C TRP A 167 13.17 -3.18 -25.44
N ASP A 168 13.49 -2.66 -26.62
CA ASP A 168 14.51 -3.24 -27.50
C ASP A 168 15.91 -3.20 -26.85
N GLU A 169 16.22 -2.15 -26.07
CA GLU A 169 17.44 -2.06 -25.26
C GLU A 169 17.49 -3.16 -24.18
N ALA A 170 16.39 -3.43 -23.48
CA ALA A 170 16.31 -4.50 -22.49
C ALA A 170 16.42 -5.90 -23.14
N VAL A 171 15.77 -6.11 -24.29
CA VAL A 171 15.85 -7.36 -25.06
C VAL A 171 17.28 -7.60 -25.55
N SER A 172 17.92 -6.60 -26.16
CA SER A 172 19.27 -6.74 -26.72
C SER A 172 20.35 -6.94 -25.65
N SER A 173 20.14 -6.42 -24.44
CA SER A 173 21.02 -6.63 -23.29
C SER A 173 20.74 -7.92 -22.51
N GLY A 174 19.62 -8.61 -22.81
CA GLY A 174 19.20 -9.82 -22.10
C GLY A 174 18.79 -9.56 -20.64
N THR A 175 18.47 -8.32 -20.29
CA THR A 175 18.07 -7.95 -18.93
C THR A 175 16.55 -7.82 -18.80
N ALA A 176 16.05 -7.81 -17.57
CA ALA A 176 14.64 -7.45 -17.37
C ALA A 176 14.38 -6.00 -17.80
N TYR A 177 13.20 -5.76 -18.37
CA TYR A 177 12.68 -4.44 -18.65
C TYR A 177 12.02 -3.86 -17.41
N PHE A 178 12.23 -2.56 -17.18
CA PHE A 178 11.58 -1.78 -16.13
C PHE A 178 11.05 -0.47 -16.76
N PRO A 179 9.79 -0.07 -16.51
CA PRO A 179 9.29 1.20 -17.00
C PRO A 179 10.04 2.38 -16.35
N PRO A 180 10.11 3.56 -17.01
CA PRO A 180 10.84 4.72 -16.48
C PRO A 180 10.44 5.13 -15.05
N THR A 181 9.17 4.95 -14.71
CA THR A 181 8.59 5.32 -13.41
C THR A 181 8.62 4.17 -12.38
N PHE A 182 9.18 3.00 -12.70
CA PHE A 182 9.14 1.79 -11.85
C PHE A 182 9.45 2.04 -10.38
N HIS A 183 10.50 2.80 -10.06
CA HIS A 183 10.86 3.10 -8.69
C HIS A 183 9.94 4.12 -8.00
N GLU A 184 9.41 5.08 -8.76
CA GLU A 184 8.48 6.09 -8.27
C GLU A 184 7.10 5.47 -7.98
N ASP A 185 6.67 4.53 -8.82
CA ASP A 185 5.36 3.90 -8.74
C ASP A 185 5.28 2.87 -7.62
N GLY A 186 6.39 2.47 -6.99
CA GLY A 186 6.40 1.46 -5.92
C GLY A 186 6.94 0.09 -6.34
N LYS A 187 7.82 0.07 -7.35
CA LYS A 187 8.49 -1.12 -7.89
C LYS A 187 7.53 -2.12 -8.54
N PHE A 188 6.55 -1.61 -9.27
CA PHE A 188 5.70 -2.41 -10.13
C PHE A 188 5.56 -1.80 -11.53
N THR A 189 5.14 -2.63 -12.47
CA THR A 189 4.80 -2.24 -13.83
C THR A 189 3.28 -2.21 -14.00
N HIS A 190 2.74 -1.09 -14.48
CA HIS A 190 1.31 -0.95 -14.77
C HIS A 190 0.90 -1.80 -15.97
N ALA A 191 -0.19 -2.56 -15.84
CA ALA A 191 -0.76 -3.34 -16.93
C ALA A 191 -2.29 -3.25 -16.92
N THR A 192 -2.93 -3.84 -17.93
CA THR A 192 -4.39 -4.05 -17.97
C THR A 192 -4.72 -5.48 -18.38
N ALA A 193 -5.80 -6.04 -17.82
CA ALA A 193 -6.41 -7.28 -18.29
C ALA A 193 -7.43 -7.04 -19.43
N VAL A 194 -7.77 -5.78 -19.69
CA VAL A 194 -8.82 -5.35 -20.62
C VAL A 194 -8.17 -4.48 -21.70
N ALA A 195 -7.99 -5.04 -22.90
CA ALA A 195 -7.26 -4.41 -23.99
C ALA A 195 -7.90 -3.09 -24.44
N GLU A 196 -9.24 -2.97 -24.41
CA GLU A 196 -9.95 -1.76 -24.85
C GLU A 196 -9.62 -0.53 -23.99
N ARG A 197 -9.05 -0.72 -22.78
CA ARG A 197 -8.63 0.37 -21.88
C ARG A 197 -7.26 0.95 -22.23
N LEU A 198 -6.47 0.27 -23.05
CA LEU A 198 -5.07 0.65 -23.33
C LEU A 198 -4.98 2.01 -24.00
N ILE A 199 -5.81 2.28 -25.01
CA ILE A 199 -5.75 3.54 -25.75
C ILE A 199 -6.18 4.73 -24.89
N SER A 200 -7.26 4.59 -24.10
CA SER A 200 -7.71 5.68 -23.23
C SER A 200 -6.73 5.97 -22.10
N THR A 201 -6.14 4.93 -21.51
CA THR A 201 -5.10 5.10 -20.48
C THR A 201 -3.81 5.70 -21.05
N ALA A 202 -3.38 5.28 -22.23
CA ALA A 202 -2.20 5.85 -22.88
C ALA A 202 -2.37 7.34 -23.24
N ASN A 203 -3.55 7.73 -23.73
CA ASN A 203 -3.85 9.13 -24.03
C ASN A 203 -3.93 10.02 -22.78
N HIS A 204 -4.17 9.44 -21.61
CA HIS A 204 -4.14 10.16 -20.34
C HIS A 204 -2.70 10.37 -19.83
N PHE A 205 -1.85 9.34 -19.91
CA PHE A 205 -0.52 9.36 -19.29
C PHE A 205 0.62 9.76 -20.22
N TYR A 206 0.54 9.41 -21.51
CA TYR A 206 1.71 9.36 -22.40
C TYR A 206 1.58 10.17 -23.68
N THR A 207 0.52 10.96 -23.87
CA THR A 207 0.31 11.76 -25.11
C THR A 207 1.50 12.66 -25.43
N SER A 208 2.15 13.23 -24.41
CA SER A 208 3.34 14.09 -24.57
C SER A 208 4.65 13.32 -24.78
N SER A 209 4.64 11.98 -24.71
CA SER A 209 5.84 11.17 -24.96
C SER A 209 6.21 11.17 -26.44
N GLU A 210 7.50 11.09 -26.73
CA GLU A 210 8.01 11.05 -28.10
C GLU A 210 8.44 9.61 -28.49
N GLY A 211 8.44 9.32 -29.78
CA GLY A 211 8.92 8.04 -30.32
C GLY A 211 7.85 6.94 -30.39
N ASP A 212 8.31 5.78 -30.86
CA ASP A 212 7.46 4.62 -31.12
C ASP A 212 7.12 3.89 -29.82
N TRP A 213 5.86 3.46 -29.72
CA TRP A 213 5.36 2.65 -28.62
C TRP A 213 4.97 1.26 -29.11
N ILE A 214 5.05 0.29 -28.20
CA ILE A 214 4.55 -1.07 -28.40
C ILE A 214 3.68 -1.49 -27.22
N CYS A 215 2.78 -2.43 -27.49
CA CYS A 215 2.04 -3.15 -26.47
C CYS A 215 2.63 -4.56 -26.36
N ILE A 216 3.06 -4.95 -25.16
CA ILE A 216 3.51 -6.31 -24.88
C ILE A 216 2.40 -7.08 -24.18
N GLU A 217 2.11 -8.27 -24.69
CA GLU A 217 1.20 -9.23 -24.09
C GLU A 217 2.01 -10.18 -23.21
N LEU A 218 1.56 -10.37 -21.96
CA LEU A 218 2.26 -11.11 -20.93
C LEU A 218 1.39 -12.26 -20.41
N ASP A 219 2.01 -13.41 -20.17
CA ASP A 219 1.40 -14.52 -19.44
C ASP A 219 1.71 -14.43 -17.94
N ARG A 220 0.67 -14.24 -17.14
CA ARG A 220 0.73 -14.13 -15.68
C ARG A 220 1.20 -15.41 -15.00
N ASN A 221 0.88 -16.58 -15.56
CA ASN A 221 1.29 -17.84 -14.95
C ASN A 221 2.80 -18.04 -15.15
N GLU A 222 3.34 -17.66 -16.30
CA GLU A 222 4.78 -17.70 -16.54
C GLU A 222 5.53 -16.69 -15.66
N LEU A 223 4.99 -15.48 -15.46
CA LEU A 223 5.52 -14.52 -14.48
C LEU A 223 5.53 -15.11 -13.06
N LEU A 224 4.44 -15.75 -12.62
CA LEU A 224 4.32 -16.32 -11.29
C LEU A 224 5.33 -17.45 -11.05
N LYS A 225 5.61 -18.29 -12.05
CA LYS A 225 6.63 -19.35 -11.96
C LYS A 225 8.03 -18.80 -11.67
N LEU A 226 8.29 -17.54 -12.02
CA LEU A 226 9.55 -16.84 -11.77
C LEU A 226 9.54 -16.06 -10.45
N GLY A 227 8.45 -16.13 -9.68
CA GLY A 227 8.26 -15.35 -8.45
C GLY A 227 7.92 -13.89 -8.70
N ILE A 228 7.50 -13.52 -9.92
CA ILE A 228 7.04 -12.18 -10.27
C ILE A 228 5.53 -12.13 -10.07
N LEU A 229 5.09 -11.36 -9.08
CA LEU A 229 3.69 -11.30 -8.68
C LEU A 229 2.91 -10.29 -9.51
N THR A 230 1.68 -10.64 -9.89
CA THR A 230 0.72 -9.70 -10.47
C THR A 230 -0.45 -9.53 -9.51
N ILE A 231 -0.62 -8.33 -8.97
CA ILE A 231 -1.68 -7.99 -8.01
C ILE A 231 -2.71 -7.09 -8.70
N PHE A 232 -3.98 -7.45 -8.59
CA PHE A 232 -5.11 -6.67 -9.07
C PHE A 232 -5.55 -5.67 -8.00
N GLU A 233 -5.42 -4.39 -8.30
CA GLU A 233 -5.71 -3.29 -7.37
C GLU A 233 -6.43 -2.15 -8.09
N GLU A 234 -6.88 -1.15 -7.33
CA GLU A 234 -7.42 0.09 -7.90
C GLU A 234 -6.40 0.84 -8.78
N ALA A 235 -6.89 1.79 -9.58
CA ALA A 235 -6.04 2.63 -10.41
C ALA A 235 -4.97 3.34 -9.55
N LYS A 236 -3.70 3.28 -9.99
CA LYS A 236 -2.59 4.00 -9.37
C LYS A 236 -2.01 5.07 -10.30
N PRO A 237 -1.52 6.20 -9.76
CA PRO A 237 -0.81 7.21 -10.54
C PRO A 237 0.38 6.61 -11.31
N VAL A 238 0.75 7.23 -12.42
CA VAL A 238 1.98 6.91 -13.17
C VAL A 238 2.95 8.07 -13.02
N GLY A 239 4.04 7.86 -12.29
CA GLY A 239 4.96 8.92 -11.87
C GLY A 239 4.22 10.02 -11.11
N THR A 240 4.27 11.24 -11.65
CA THR A 240 3.59 12.41 -11.05
C THR A 240 2.17 12.65 -11.57
N THR A 241 1.70 11.86 -12.54
CA THR A 241 0.39 12.05 -13.17
C THR A 241 -0.64 11.19 -12.46
N ASP A 242 -1.65 11.85 -11.88
CA ASP A 242 -2.75 11.18 -11.16
C ASP A 242 -3.69 10.43 -12.11
N THR A 243 -4.52 9.55 -11.55
CA THR A 243 -5.52 8.76 -12.29
C THR A 243 -6.74 9.60 -12.70
N ASN A 244 -7.57 9.05 -13.59
CA ASN A 244 -8.85 9.67 -13.96
C ASN A 244 -9.96 9.22 -12.99
N SER A 245 -10.83 10.15 -12.56
CA SER A 245 -11.98 9.86 -11.69
C SER A 245 -12.91 8.79 -12.25
N ASP A 246 -12.99 8.64 -13.57
CA ASP A 246 -13.81 7.62 -14.21
C ASP A 246 -13.29 6.19 -13.99
N TRP A 247 -12.09 6.04 -13.43
CA TRP A 247 -11.43 4.75 -13.20
C TRP A 247 -11.50 4.28 -11.74
N GLU A 248 -12.20 4.99 -10.86
CA GLU A 248 -12.33 4.61 -9.44
C GLU A 248 -12.91 3.20 -9.23
N THR A 249 -13.68 2.71 -10.19
CA THR A 249 -14.27 1.36 -10.17
C THR A 249 -13.46 0.31 -10.93
N TRP A 250 -12.38 0.72 -11.59
CA TRP A 250 -11.56 -0.16 -12.41
C TRP A 250 -10.48 -0.83 -11.58
N VAL A 251 -10.26 -2.10 -11.87
CA VAL A 251 -9.17 -2.89 -11.30
C VAL A 251 -8.11 -3.11 -12.36
N PHE A 252 -6.86 -2.88 -12.00
CA PHE A 252 -5.69 -2.99 -12.85
C PHE A 252 -4.68 -3.99 -12.27
N PRO A 253 -4.08 -4.86 -13.10
CA PRO A 253 -2.92 -5.64 -12.71
C PRO A 253 -1.66 -4.77 -12.59
N HIS A 254 -0.99 -4.87 -11.45
CA HIS A 254 0.36 -4.34 -11.20
C HIS A 254 1.35 -5.50 -11.08
N ILE A 255 2.41 -5.48 -11.88
CA ILE A 255 3.41 -6.54 -11.94
C ILE A 255 4.63 -6.16 -11.10
N PHE A 256 4.84 -6.83 -9.97
CA PHE A 256 5.89 -6.54 -8.99
C PHE A 256 7.20 -7.24 -9.37
N GLY A 257 8.01 -6.52 -10.13
CA GLY A 257 9.29 -6.98 -10.64
C GLY A 257 9.57 -6.45 -12.04
N GLY A 258 10.79 -6.70 -12.53
CA GLY A 258 11.13 -6.42 -13.92
C GLY A 258 10.57 -7.50 -14.83
N ILE A 259 10.13 -7.12 -16.04
CA ILE A 259 9.62 -8.06 -17.03
C ILE A 259 10.82 -8.76 -17.69
N PRO A 260 11.01 -10.08 -17.52
CA PRO A 260 12.18 -10.78 -18.04
C PRO A 260 12.09 -10.91 -19.56
N THR A 261 12.94 -10.19 -20.29
CA THR A 261 12.97 -10.20 -21.76
C THR A 261 13.61 -11.46 -22.35
N HIS A 262 14.42 -12.18 -21.55
CA HIS A 262 15.20 -13.35 -21.97
C HIS A 262 14.53 -14.68 -21.64
N VAL A 263 13.39 -14.68 -20.94
CA VAL A 263 12.65 -15.90 -20.61
C VAL A 263 11.56 -16.09 -21.66
N SER A 264 11.55 -17.27 -22.29
CA SER A 264 10.50 -17.63 -23.25
C SER A 264 9.13 -17.67 -22.56
N ASP A 265 8.07 -17.52 -23.34
CA ASP A 265 6.68 -17.72 -22.91
C ASP A 265 6.11 -16.66 -21.96
N VAL A 266 6.95 -15.86 -21.28
CA VAL A 266 6.50 -14.70 -20.49
C VAL A 266 5.88 -13.64 -21.37
N VAL A 267 6.55 -13.27 -22.47
CA VAL A 267 6.05 -12.32 -23.47
C VAL A 267 5.49 -13.15 -24.62
N THR A 268 4.17 -13.18 -24.74
CA THR A 268 3.48 -14.01 -25.75
C THR A 268 3.35 -13.27 -27.08
N ASN A 269 3.22 -11.94 -27.05
CA ASN A 269 3.16 -11.10 -28.25
C ASN A 269 3.79 -9.71 -28.00
N VAL A 270 4.31 -9.11 -29.07
CA VAL A 270 4.72 -7.70 -29.13
C VAL A 270 3.98 -7.05 -30.28
N LEU A 271 3.08 -6.14 -29.96
CA LEU A 271 2.09 -5.57 -30.86
C LEU A 271 2.44 -4.10 -31.17
N PRO A 272 2.53 -3.71 -32.45
CA PRO A 272 2.71 -2.32 -32.85
C PRO A 272 1.58 -1.41 -32.38
N ILE A 273 1.91 -0.17 -32.04
CA ILE A 273 0.93 0.87 -31.72
C ILE A 273 1.00 1.97 -32.78
N THR A 274 -0.16 2.40 -33.25
CA THR A 274 -0.28 3.57 -34.15
C THR A 274 -0.56 4.82 -33.33
N ARG A 275 0.15 5.91 -33.66
CA ARG A 275 -0.03 7.24 -33.06
C ARG A 275 -0.34 8.28 -34.13
N ASP A 276 -1.03 9.35 -33.74
CA ASP A 276 -1.28 10.53 -34.58
C ASP A 276 -0.12 11.54 -34.49
N ASP A 277 -0.09 12.50 -35.40
CA ASP A 277 0.93 13.56 -35.47
C ASP A 277 0.93 14.46 -34.23
N ASP A 278 -0.20 14.54 -33.50
CA ASP A 278 -0.32 15.29 -32.24
C ASP A 278 0.14 14.51 -31.00
N GLY A 279 0.58 13.26 -31.18
CA GLY A 279 1.04 12.36 -30.11
C GLY A 279 -0.04 11.44 -29.56
N SER A 280 -1.31 11.59 -29.97
CA SER A 280 -2.40 10.73 -29.51
C SER A 280 -2.21 9.28 -29.94
N PHE A 281 -2.54 8.35 -29.04
CA PHE A 281 -2.58 6.91 -29.30
C PHE A 281 -3.88 6.56 -30.02
N LEU A 282 -3.78 5.86 -31.15
CA LEU A 282 -4.93 5.58 -32.04
C LEU A 282 -5.40 4.13 -31.96
N SER A 283 -4.48 3.18 -32.12
CA SER A 283 -4.80 1.76 -32.18
C SER A 283 -3.61 0.87 -31.83
N ILE A 284 -3.90 -0.38 -31.49
CA ILE A 284 -2.91 -1.43 -31.26
C ILE A 284 -3.17 -2.51 -32.29
N GLU A 285 -2.19 -2.83 -33.12
CA GLU A 285 -2.38 -3.83 -34.18
C GLU A 285 -2.63 -5.21 -33.56
N GLY A 286 -3.80 -5.79 -33.86
CA GLY A 286 -4.19 -7.11 -33.38
C GLY A 286 -5.05 -7.14 -32.11
N LEU A 287 -5.43 -5.97 -31.56
CA LEU A 287 -6.39 -5.83 -30.46
C LEU A 287 -7.59 -4.97 -30.85
#